data_AF-G1V9H6-F1
#
_entry.id   AF-G1V9H6-F1
#
_cell.length_a   1.000
_cell.length_b   1.000
_cell.length_c   1.000
_cell.angle_alpha   90.00
_cell.angle_beta   90.00
_cell.angle_gamma   90.00
#
_symmetry.space_group_name_H-M   'P 1'
#
loop_
_entity.id
_entity.type
_entity.pdbx_description
1 polymer ?
#
loop_
_entity_poly.entity_id
_entity_poly.type
_entity_poly.pdbx_seq_one_letter_code
_entity_poly.pdbx_strand_id
1 'polypeptide(L)'
;MMDYDKVYKKYYKYSLWIAAALYLIGILVVQLTERFSYIPMLTISAVFSVVTASIYGGAWKAIVSQSPAVLNKFYLAASGLRMLLAFMVIVVYAFVVKDRTRLISFAVIFMIFYLILLVFDTFYFYKVEKNNKINK
;
A
#
# COMPACT_ATOMS: atom_id res chain seq x y z
N MET A 1 -12.31 22.04 13.61
CA MET A 1 -10.91 21.57 13.70
C MET A 1 -10.89 20.12 13.21
N MET A 2 -9.97 19.76 12.31
CA MET A 2 -9.93 18.42 11.73
C MET A 2 -9.46 17.39 12.76
N ASP A 3 -10.25 16.34 12.98
CA ASP A 3 -9.88 15.24 13.88
C ASP A 3 -9.00 14.24 13.12
N TYR A 4 -7.68 14.48 13.17
CA TYR A 4 -6.68 13.69 12.45
C TYR A 4 -6.70 12.21 12.85
N ASP A 5 -7.10 11.91 14.09
CA ASP A 5 -7.23 10.54 14.59
C ASP A 5 -8.37 9.79 13.92
N LYS A 6 -9.53 10.43 13.73
CA LYS A 6 -10.64 9.83 12.99
C LYS A 6 -10.30 9.58 11.53
N VAL A 7 -9.57 10.49 10.89
CA VAL A 7 -9.14 10.34 9.49
C VAL A 7 -8.16 9.19 9.36
N TYR A 8 -7.13 9.15 10.22
CA TYR A 8 -6.17 8.04 10.26
C TYR A 8 -6.86 6.68 10.48
N LYS A 9 -7.73 6.56 11.49
CA LYS A 9 -8.45 5.30 11.77
C LYS A 9 -9.30 4.85 10.59
N LYS A 10 -9.99 5.78 9.91
CA LYS A 10 -10.82 5.48 8.75
C LYS A 10 -9.98 5.07 7.54
N TYR A 11 -8.89 5.77 7.28
CA TYR A 11 -7.90 5.42 6.26
C TYR A 11 -7.33 4.02 6.48
N TYR A 12 -6.79 3.76 7.68
CA TYR A 12 -6.16 2.49 8.02
C TYR A 12 -7.16 1.33 7.91
N LYS A 13 -8.39 1.53 8.42
CA LYS A 13 -9.48 0.56 8.28
C LYS A 13 -9.70 0.24 6.79
N TYR A 14 -9.96 1.22 5.95
CA TYR A 14 -10.24 0.94 4.53
C TYR A 14 -9.07 0.31 3.79
N SER A 15 -7.84 0.76 4.05
CA SER A 15 -6.64 0.16 3.46
C SER A 15 -6.51 -1.32 3.85
N LEU A 16 -6.78 -1.65 5.12
CA LEU A 16 -6.81 -3.04 5.60
C LEU A 16 -7.93 -3.85 4.94
N TRP A 17 -9.13 -3.29 4.80
CA TRP A 17 -10.24 -3.96 4.10
C TRP A 17 -9.91 -4.24 2.62
N ILE A 18 -9.25 -3.30 1.93
CA ILE A 18 -8.80 -3.47 0.54
C ILE A 18 -7.74 -4.57 0.45
N ALA A 19 -6.73 -4.52 1.32
CA ALA A 19 -5.67 -5.55 1.36
C ALA A 19 -6.25 -6.94 1.68
N ALA A 20 -7.18 -7.03 2.63
CA ALA A 20 -7.87 -8.27 2.97
C ALA A 20 -8.73 -8.80 1.81
N ALA A 21 -9.49 -7.94 1.14
CA ALA A 21 -10.27 -8.32 -0.03
C ALA A 21 -9.39 -8.86 -1.16
N LEU A 22 -8.29 -8.17 -1.47
CA LEU A 22 -7.31 -8.63 -2.45
C LEU A 22 -6.68 -9.97 -2.09
N TYR A 23 -6.35 -10.16 -0.80
CA TYR A 23 -5.80 -11.42 -0.31
C TYR A 23 -6.79 -12.58 -0.42
N LEU A 24 -8.06 -12.35 -0.05
CA LEU A 24 -9.12 -13.35 -0.18
C LEU A 24 -9.38 -13.72 -1.64
N ILE A 25 -9.46 -12.74 -2.53
CA ILE A 25 -9.60 -12.98 -3.98
C ILE A 25 -8.38 -13.78 -4.49
N GLY A 26 -7.18 -13.41 -4.08
CA GLY A 26 -5.95 -14.12 -4.45
C GLY A 26 -5.96 -15.58 -3.98
N ILE A 27 -6.38 -15.86 -2.75
CA ILE A 27 -6.53 -17.22 -2.23
C ILE A 27 -7.57 -18.00 -3.04
N LEU A 28 -8.72 -17.41 -3.34
CA LEU A 28 -9.76 -18.07 -4.16
C LEU A 28 -9.20 -18.45 -5.54
N VAL A 29 -8.45 -17.56 -6.20
CA VAL A 29 -7.80 -17.85 -7.48
C VAL A 29 -6.79 -18.99 -7.34
N VAL A 30 -6.00 -19.00 -6.26
CA VAL A 30 -5.04 -20.08 -6.00
C VAL A 30 -5.74 -21.43 -5.80
N GLN A 31 -6.87 -21.45 -5.10
CA GLN A 31 -7.67 -22.66 -4.89
C GLN A 31 -8.26 -23.17 -6.21
N LEU A 32 -8.85 -22.28 -7.02
CA LEU A 32 -9.46 -22.64 -8.31
C LEU A 32 -8.44 -23.10 -9.36
N THR A 33 -7.20 -22.65 -9.26
CA THR A 33 -6.12 -23.00 -10.19
C THR A 33 -5.19 -24.09 -9.66
N GLU A 34 -5.43 -24.57 -8.43
CA GLU A 34 -4.61 -25.56 -7.71
C GLU A 34 -3.12 -25.15 -7.59
N ARG A 35 -2.83 -23.85 -7.56
CA ARG A 35 -1.47 -23.29 -7.55
C ARG A 35 -1.00 -22.92 -6.14
N PHE A 36 -1.06 -23.85 -5.18
CA PHE A 36 -0.75 -23.58 -3.76
C PHE A 36 0.63 -22.95 -3.49
N SER A 37 1.61 -23.16 -4.39
CA SER A 37 2.93 -22.52 -4.32
C SER A 37 2.91 -20.98 -4.42
N TYR A 38 1.78 -20.37 -4.78
CA TYR A 38 1.61 -18.92 -4.92
C TYR A 38 1.15 -18.26 -3.61
N ILE A 39 0.75 -19.04 -2.60
CA ILE A 39 0.33 -18.50 -1.29
C ILE A 39 1.42 -17.62 -0.66
N PRO A 40 2.71 -18.02 -0.60
CA PRO A 40 3.75 -17.18 -0.02
C PRO A 40 3.90 -15.83 -0.73
N MET A 41 3.72 -15.80 -2.06
CA MET A 41 3.79 -14.58 -2.88
C MET A 41 2.65 -13.61 -2.52
N LEU A 42 1.43 -14.14 -2.35
CA LEU A 42 0.27 -13.38 -1.88
C LEU A 42 0.47 -12.86 -0.46
N THR A 43 1.00 -13.69 0.44
CA THR A 43 1.25 -13.30 1.83
C THR A 43 2.25 -12.16 1.90
N ILE A 44 3.38 -12.23 1.18
CA ILE A 44 4.37 -11.14 1.12
C ILE A 44 3.72 -9.84 0.61
N SER A 45 2.90 -9.93 -0.44
CA SER A 45 2.20 -8.78 -1.02
C SER A 45 1.22 -8.13 -0.04
N ALA A 46 0.45 -8.94 0.68
CA ALA A 46 -0.49 -8.46 1.69
C ALA A 46 0.22 -7.86 2.91
N VAL A 47 1.30 -8.48 3.39
CA VAL A 47 2.08 -7.96 4.52
C VAL A 47 2.73 -6.62 4.15
N PHE A 48 3.37 -6.53 2.99
CA PHE A 48 3.95 -5.28 2.49
C PHE A 48 2.90 -4.18 2.42
N SER A 49 1.72 -4.50 1.90
CA SER A 49 0.58 -3.58 1.78
C SER A 49 0.14 -3.01 3.11
N VAL A 50 -0.06 -3.87 4.12
CA VAL A 50 -0.51 -3.44 5.46
C VAL A 50 0.58 -2.65 6.19
N VAL A 51 1.84 -3.07 6.10
CA VAL A 51 2.98 -2.35 6.71
C VAL A 51 3.12 -0.96 6.10
N THR A 52 3.13 -0.85 4.77
CA THR A 52 3.26 0.44 4.09
C THR A 52 2.06 1.36 4.31
N ALA A 53 0.85 0.82 4.42
CA ALA A 53 -0.32 1.60 4.80
C ALA A 53 -0.22 2.15 6.23
N SER A 54 0.24 1.33 7.17
CA SER A 54 0.42 1.73 8.58
C SER A 54 1.42 2.87 8.72
N ILE A 55 2.61 2.70 8.11
CA ILE A 55 3.69 3.70 8.13
C ILE A 55 3.23 5.00 7.46
N TYR A 56 2.58 4.91 6.30
CA TYR A 56 2.14 6.08 5.56
C TYR A 56 1.08 6.89 6.33
N GLY A 57 0.06 6.20 6.87
CA GLY A 57 -0.98 6.86 7.66
C GLY A 57 -0.42 7.49 8.94
N GLY A 58 0.51 6.81 9.62
CA GLY A 58 1.17 7.33 10.82
C GLY A 58 2.03 8.55 10.52
N ALA A 59 2.84 8.49 9.45
CA ALA A 59 3.67 9.61 9.01
C ALA A 59 2.82 10.81 8.57
N TRP A 60 1.71 10.57 7.86
CA TRP A 60 0.76 11.61 7.50
C TRP A 60 0.18 12.30 8.72
N LYS A 61 -0.27 11.53 9.73
CA LYS A 61 -0.81 12.07 10.98
C LYS A 61 0.21 12.96 11.69
N ALA A 62 1.46 12.51 11.80
CA ALA A 62 2.52 13.27 12.44
C ALA A 62 2.80 14.59 11.71
N ILE A 63 2.90 14.55 10.38
CA ILE A 63 3.28 15.72 9.57
C ILE A 63 2.16 16.75 9.55
N VAL A 64 0.90 16.34 9.41
CA VAL A 64 -0.23 17.28 9.39
C VAL A 64 -0.42 17.95 10.77
N SER A 65 -0.04 17.28 11.87
CA SER A 65 -0.08 17.87 13.21
C SER A 65 1.05 18.86 13.49
N GLN A 66 2.22 18.70 12.87
CA GLN A 66 3.40 19.53 13.14
C GLN A 66 3.59 20.65 12.11
N SER A 67 3.38 20.37 10.82
CA SER A 67 3.70 21.30 9.73
C SER A 67 2.90 20.98 8.46
N PRO A 68 1.65 21.45 8.35
CA PRO A 68 0.82 21.22 7.15
C PRO A 68 1.43 21.83 5.88
N ALA A 69 2.30 22.85 6.01
CA ALA A 69 3.00 23.47 4.88
C ALA A 69 3.94 22.54 4.11
N VAL A 70 4.40 21.42 4.71
CA VAL A 70 5.29 20.45 4.04
C VAL A 70 4.54 19.21 3.55
N LEU A 71 3.21 19.17 3.66
CA LEU A 71 2.40 18.00 3.31
C LEU A 71 2.58 17.56 1.85
N ASN A 72 2.68 18.51 0.92
CA ASN A 72 2.94 18.21 -0.50
C ASN A 72 4.31 17.56 -0.71
N LYS A 73 5.35 18.04 -0.02
CA LYS A 73 6.69 17.44 -0.08
C LYS A 73 6.70 16.04 0.52
N PHE A 74 5.93 15.83 1.59
CA PHE A 74 5.75 14.51 2.18
C PHE A 74 5.12 13.52 1.22
N TYR A 75 4.03 13.87 0.53
CA TYR A 75 3.39 12.94 -0.41
C TYR A 75 4.36 12.50 -1.53
N LEU A 76 5.13 13.43 -2.07
CA LEU A 76 6.12 13.12 -3.10
C LEU A 76 7.25 12.22 -2.56
N ALA A 77 7.83 12.57 -1.40
CA ALA A 77 8.89 11.80 -0.78
C ALA A 77 8.43 10.41 -0.33
N ALA A 78 7.26 10.32 0.30
CA ALA A 78 6.68 9.06 0.78
C ALA A 78 6.31 8.14 -0.39
N SER A 79 5.74 8.67 -1.47
CA SER A 79 5.45 7.91 -2.69
C SER A 79 6.75 7.39 -3.34
N GLY A 80 7.77 8.24 -3.47
CA GLY A 80 9.07 7.86 -4.01
C GLY A 80 9.77 6.79 -3.18
N LEU A 81 9.83 6.96 -1.85
CA LEU A 81 10.39 5.97 -0.93
C LEU A 81 9.63 4.64 -0.99
N ARG A 82 8.29 4.69 -1.06
CA ARG A 82 7.47 3.48 -1.18
C ARG A 82 7.74 2.76 -2.51
N MET A 83 7.92 3.48 -3.61
CA MET A 83 8.27 2.90 -4.90
C MET A 83 9.65 2.23 -4.87
N LEU A 84 10.64 2.87 -4.25
CA LEU A 84 11.97 2.28 -4.06
C LEU A 84 11.93 1.01 -3.19
N LEU A 85 11.15 1.04 -2.10
CA LEU A 85 10.90 -0.13 -1.25
C LEU A 85 10.22 -1.27 -2.02
N ALA A 86 9.19 -0.95 -2.82
CA ALA A 86 8.51 -1.92 -3.67
C ALA A 86 9.48 -2.57 -4.66
N PHE A 87 10.34 -1.78 -5.30
CA PHE A 87 11.37 -2.29 -6.20
C PHE A 87 12.38 -3.18 -5.46
N MET A 88 12.83 -2.75 -4.27
CA MET A 88 13.75 -3.53 -3.43
C MET A 88 13.18 -4.89 -3.07
N VAL A 89 11.89 -4.98 -2.74
CA VAL A 89 11.22 -6.27 -2.44
C VAL A 89 11.24 -7.21 -3.65
N ILE A 90 10.98 -6.68 -4.86
CA ILE A 90 11.05 -7.48 -6.10
C ILE A 90 12.48 -7.96 -6.37
N VAL A 91 13.48 -7.10 -6.18
CA VAL A 91 14.89 -7.45 -6.35
C VAL A 91 15.31 -8.55 -5.35
N VAL A 92 14.96 -8.40 -4.07
CA VAL A 92 15.24 -9.42 -3.04
C VAL A 92 14.58 -10.74 -3.41
N TYR A 93 13.32 -10.71 -3.86
CA TYR A 93 12.63 -11.92 -4.30
C TYR A 93 13.33 -12.58 -5.51
N ALA A 94 13.83 -11.79 -6.47
CA ALA A 94 14.59 -12.29 -7.61
C ALA A 94 15.91 -12.97 -7.23
N PHE A 95 16.59 -12.49 -6.18
CA PHE A 95 17.79 -13.14 -5.66
C PHE A 95 17.49 -14.49 -5.01
N VAL A 96 16.34 -14.61 -4.34
CA VAL A 96 15.90 -15.85 -3.67
C VAL A 96 15.36 -16.86 -4.68
N VAL A 97 14.56 -16.40 -5.65
CA VAL A 97 13.86 -17.24 -6.62
C VAL A 97 14.48 -17.07 -8.00
N LYS A 98 15.28 -18.06 -8.42
CA LYS A 98 15.95 -18.09 -9.73
C LYS A 98 15.03 -18.51 -10.89
N ASP A 99 13.78 -18.87 -10.59
CA ASP A 99 12.78 -19.23 -11.58
C ASP A 99 12.11 -17.97 -12.15
N ARG A 100 12.31 -17.73 -13.46
CA ARG A 100 11.79 -16.53 -14.14
C ARG A 100 10.26 -16.47 -14.12
N THR A 101 9.58 -17.59 -14.26
CA THR A 101 8.11 -17.64 -14.30
C THR A 101 7.55 -17.23 -12.93
N ARG A 102 8.09 -17.78 -11.84
CA ARG A 102 7.68 -17.42 -10.47
C ARG A 102 8.00 -15.97 -10.13
N LEU A 103 9.15 -15.46 -10.58
CA LEU A 103 9.50 -14.05 -10.41
C LEU A 103 8.49 -13.13 -11.10
N ILE A 104 8.15 -13.40 -12.36
CA ILE A 104 7.17 -12.60 -13.11
C ILE A 104 5.80 -12.69 -12.45
N SER A 105 5.37 -13.89 -12.05
CA SER A 105 4.10 -14.07 -11.33
C SER A 105 4.06 -13.29 -10.01
N PHE A 106 5.14 -13.35 -9.22
CA PHE A 106 5.27 -12.56 -8.00
C PHE A 106 5.17 -11.07 -8.30
N ALA A 107 5.93 -10.56 -9.27
CA ALA A 107 5.94 -9.16 -9.64
C ALA A 107 4.55 -8.66 -10.06
N VAL A 108 3.82 -9.46 -10.85
CA VAL A 108 2.45 -9.13 -11.27
C VAL A 108 1.49 -9.06 -10.07
N ILE A 109 1.49 -10.08 -9.21
CA ILE A 109 0.63 -10.11 -8.01
C ILE A 109 0.96 -8.93 -7.09
N PHE A 110 2.23 -8.71 -6.82
CA PHE A 110 2.72 -7.64 -5.98
C PHE A 110 2.34 -6.26 -6.54
N MET A 111 2.45 -6.08 -7.86
CA MET A 111 2.10 -4.84 -8.53
C MET A 111 0.59 -4.56 -8.49
N ILE A 112 -0.26 -5.58 -8.56
CA ILE A 112 -1.72 -5.42 -8.38
C ILE A 112 -2.04 -4.85 -6.99
N PHE A 113 -1.48 -5.44 -5.93
CA PHE A 113 -1.65 -4.94 -4.56
C PHE A 113 -1.14 -3.50 -4.43
N TYR A 114 0.07 -3.25 -4.93
CA TYR A 114 0.71 -1.95 -4.87
C TYR A 114 -0.12 -0.85 -5.56
N LEU A 115 -0.54 -1.07 -6.81
CA LEU A 115 -1.25 -0.06 -7.60
C LEU A 115 -2.63 0.26 -7.03
N ILE A 116 -3.38 -0.76 -6.60
CA ILE A 116 -4.72 -0.54 -6.04
C ILE A 116 -4.63 0.30 -4.76
N LEU A 117 -3.67 0.01 -3.89
CA LEU A 117 -3.47 0.79 -2.67
C LEU A 117 -2.89 2.18 -2.95
N LEU A 118 -1.99 2.32 -3.91
CA LEU A 118 -1.46 3.63 -4.32
C LEU A 118 -2.57 4.55 -4.83
N VAL A 119 -3.48 4.02 -5.67
CA VAL A 119 -4.65 4.74 -6.16
C VAL A 119 -5.56 5.10 -4.99
N PHE A 120 -5.88 4.13 -4.12
CA PHE A 120 -6.70 4.38 -2.94
C PHE A 120 -6.12 5.50 -2.06
N ASP A 121 -4.83 5.45 -1.74
CA ASP A 121 -4.15 6.45 -0.91
C ASP A 121 -4.28 7.84 -1.55
N THR A 122 -3.95 7.95 -2.84
CA THR A 122 -4.01 9.22 -3.59
C THR A 122 -5.43 9.80 -3.56
N PHE A 123 -6.44 9.00 -3.88
CA PHE A 123 -7.84 9.44 -3.89
C PHE A 123 -8.35 9.80 -2.49
N TYR A 124 -7.99 9.01 -1.48
CA TYR A 124 -8.41 9.25 -0.11
C TYR A 124 -7.86 10.58 0.41
N PHE A 125 -6.56 10.81 0.28
CA PHE A 125 -5.91 12.03 0.77
C PHE A 125 -6.32 13.26 -0.05
N TYR A 126 -6.47 13.14 -1.36
CA TYR A 126 -7.02 14.22 -2.19
C TYR A 126 -8.41 14.65 -1.72
N LYS A 127 -9.30 13.68 -1.45
CA LYS A 127 -10.65 13.97 -0.95
C LYS A 127 -10.63 14.61 0.45
N VAL A 128 -9.75 14.12 1.32
CA VAL A 128 -9.56 14.68 2.67
C VAL A 128 -9.09 16.13 2.61
N GLU A 129 -8.14 16.45 1.75
CA GLU A 129 -7.57 17.79 1.60
C GLU A 129 -8.61 18.77 1.03
N LYS A 130 -9.33 18.36 -0.02
CA LYS A 130 -10.40 19.17 -0.64
C LYS A 130 -11.54 19.48 0.33
N ASN A 131 -11.98 18.48 1.11
CA ASN A 131 -13.09 18.66 2.05
C ASN A 131 -12.71 19.51 3.27
N ASN A 132 -11.43 19.52 3.67
CA ASN A 132 -10.98 20.22 4.87
C ASN A 132 -10.26 21.56 4.59
N LYS A 133 -10.17 22.00 3.33
CA LYS A 133 -9.53 23.27 2.93
C LYS A 133 -8.12 23.46 3.55
N ILE A 134 -7.33 22.37 3.64
CA ILE A 134 -5.99 22.40 4.26
C ILE A 134 -5.01 23.23 3.41
N ASN A 135 -5.33 23.43 2.11
CA ASN A 135 -4.67 24.37 1.22
C ASN A 135 -5.52 25.64 1.09
N LYS A 136 -5.21 26.66 1.89
CA LYS A 136 -5.53 28.06 1.59
C LYS A 136 -4.32 28.91 1.92
#